data_AF-A0A1V2M149-F1
#
_entry.id   AF-A0A1V2M149-F1
#
_cell.length_a   1.000
_cell.length_b   1.000
_cell.length_c   1.000
_cell.angle_alpha   90.00
_cell.angle_beta   90.00
_cell.angle_gamma   90.00
#
_symmetry.space_group_name_H-M   'P 1'
#
loop_
_entity.id
_entity.type
_entity.pdbx_description
1 polymer ?
#
loop_
_entity_poly.entity_id
_entity_poly.type
_entity_poly.pdbx_seq_one_letter_code
_entity_poly.pdbx_strand_id
1 'polypeptide(L)'
;MQIENINNIRVVEEELADFLVMATELKTKIKSSANKTGNDVSTNYILVSNGKNPITNETISVAYSKAISVASSIIRYAGEDKYSYEEIIEATENLNTLYYKIKDNPRGNKEATEKAKQALKEEIDQARSLLESHVASGKQKQAFEEVILKAERAYKNRYASLNGTYYIEHTNGEVEEIYNNNEKYEKIGYTNGTGIRGELLQASEIFKTSAIIMEEVLVEEEIIQHEETIEEAAIQFIWD
;
A
#
# COMPACT_ATOMS: atom_id res chain seq x y z
N MET A 1 18.72 34.89 -43.86
CA MET A 1 17.66 33.92 -44.18
C MET A 1 18.11 32.47 -44.23
N GLN A 2 18.81 31.94 -45.26
CA GLN A 2 19.15 30.50 -45.29
C GLN A 2 20.11 30.06 -44.15
N ILE A 3 21.09 30.89 -43.78
CA ILE A 3 22.05 30.57 -42.69
C ILE A 3 21.41 30.65 -41.30
N GLU A 4 20.51 31.62 -41.05
CA GLU A 4 19.76 31.71 -39.79
C GLU A 4 18.85 30.50 -39.58
N ASN A 5 18.22 30.00 -40.64
CA ASN A 5 17.34 28.84 -40.56
C ASN A 5 18.11 27.54 -40.24
N ILE A 6 19.29 27.35 -40.83
CA ILE A 6 20.17 26.21 -40.54
C ILE A 6 20.68 26.23 -39.09
N ASN A 7 21.05 27.41 -38.58
CA ASN A 7 21.48 27.54 -37.19
C ASN A 7 20.34 27.26 -36.21
N ASN A 8 19.11 27.67 -36.53
CA ASN A 8 17.94 27.39 -35.70
C ASN A 8 17.60 25.89 -35.67
N ILE A 9 17.67 25.18 -36.81
CA ILE A 9 17.43 23.73 -36.87
C ILE A 9 18.41 22.99 -35.96
N ARG A 10 19.72 23.28 -36.06
CA ARG A 10 20.73 22.61 -35.23
C ARG A 10 20.53 22.81 -33.73
N VAL A 11 20.12 24.00 -33.30
CA VAL A 11 19.86 24.28 -31.88
C VAL A 11 18.70 23.42 -31.35
N VAL A 12 17.61 23.30 -32.12
CA VAL A 12 16.45 22.49 -31.68
C VAL A 12 16.77 20.98 -31.79
N GLU A 13 17.59 20.55 -32.74
CA GLU A 13 18.10 19.17 -32.79
C GLU A 13 18.94 18.82 -31.54
N GLU A 14 19.81 19.73 -31.10
CA GLU A 14 20.61 19.56 -29.87
C GLU A 14 19.69 19.48 -28.63
N GLU A 15 18.69 20.35 -28.53
CA GLU A 15 17.70 20.31 -27.45
C GLU A 15 16.90 19.00 -27.43
N LEU A 16 16.45 18.53 -28.60
CA LEU A 16 15.73 17.27 -28.73
C LEU A 16 16.62 16.07 -28.34
N ALA A 17 17.91 16.11 -28.67
CA ALA A 17 18.86 15.06 -28.31
C ALA A 17 19.02 14.94 -26.79
N ASP A 18 19.16 16.07 -26.10
CA ASP A 18 19.26 16.10 -24.63
C ASP A 18 17.98 15.57 -23.96
N PHE A 19 16.81 16.00 -24.45
CA PHE A 19 15.53 15.48 -23.95
C PHE A 19 15.35 13.99 -24.21
N LEU A 20 15.78 13.50 -25.38
CA LEU A 20 15.70 12.09 -25.72
C LEU A 20 16.48 11.21 -24.74
N VAL A 21 17.66 11.65 -24.30
CA VAL A 21 18.46 10.94 -23.29
C VAL A 21 17.68 10.84 -21.97
N MET A 22 17.20 11.98 -21.45
CA MET A 22 16.43 12.02 -20.20
C MET A 22 15.15 11.19 -20.29
N ALA A 23 14.45 11.25 -21.42
CA ALA A 23 13.20 10.53 -21.63
C ALA A 23 13.39 9.02 -21.73
N THR A 24 14.47 8.59 -22.39
CA THR A 24 14.83 7.17 -22.47
C THR A 24 15.17 6.61 -21.10
N GLU A 25 15.89 7.37 -20.27
CA GLU A 25 16.15 6.97 -18.87
C GLU A 25 14.84 6.86 -18.08
N LEU A 26 13.97 7.88 -18.14
CA LEU A 26 12.69 7.88 -17.44
C LEU A 26 11.81 6.69 -17.84
N LYS A 27 11.76 6.35 -19.14
CA LYS A 27 10.97 5.23 -19.67
C LYS A 27 11.28 3.91 -18.96
N THR A 28 12.54 3.66 -18.61
CA THR A 28 12.93 2.44 -17.90
C THR A 28 12.36 2.35 -16.49
N LYS A 29 11.98 3.49 -15.90
CA LYS A 29 11.42 3.63 -14.56
C LYS A 29 9.89 3.61 -14.54
N ILE A 30 9.22 3.54 -15.69
CA ILE A 30 7.74 3.57 -15.74
C ILE A 30 7.16 2.18 -15.45
N LYS A 31 6.23 2.10 -14.49
CA LYS A 31 5.40 0.92 -14.22
C LYS A 31 3.97 1.32 -13.94
N SER A 32 3.04 0.41 -14.16
CA SER A 32 1.68 0.54 -13.63
C SER A 32 1.46 -0.54 -12.59
N SER A 33 0.76 -0.20 -11.51
CA SER A 33 0.48 -1.15 -10.43
C SER A 33 -0.76 -1.97 -10.77
N ALA A 34 -0.70 -3.28 -10.62
CA ALA A 34 -1.86 -4.14 -10.89
C ALA A 34 -2.91 -4.01 -9.78
N ASN A 35 -2.46 -3.72 -8.56
CA ASN A 35 -3.30 -3.65 -7.38
C ASN A 35 -3.92 -2.27 -7.13
N LYS A 36 -3.54 -1.26 -7.93
CA LYS A 36 -3.82 0.15 -7.68
C LYS A 36 -3.27 0.61 -6.32
N THR A 37 -2.12 0.07 -5.94
CA THR A 37 -1.43 0.34 -4.67
C THR A 37 0.07 0.40 -4.94
N GLY A 38 0.85 1.07 -4.08
CA GLY A 38 2.30 1.21 -4.32
C GLY A 38 3.08 -0.05 -4.00
N ASN A 39 2.43 -0.98 -3.31
CA ASN A 39 3.09 -2.07 -2.63
C ASN A 39 3.58 -3.19 -3.55
N ASP A 40 3.06 -3.32 -4.77
CA ASP A 40 3.54 -4.29 -5.77
C ASP A 40 4.65 -3.72 -6.65
N VAL A 41 4.86 -2.41 -6.60
CA VAL A 41 5.83 -1.68 -7.42
C VAL A 41 6.98 -1.17 -6.55
N SER A 42 8.23 -1.41 -7.00
CA SER A 42 9.42 -0.91 -6.30
C SER A 42 9.46 0.62 -6.26
N THR A 43 10.01 1.17 -5.19
CA THR A 43 10.33 2.61 -5.00
C THR A 43 11.14 3.24 -6.13
N ASN A 44 11.89 2.41 -6.88
CA ASN A 44 12.65 2.86 -8.04
C ASN A 44 11.77 3.19 -9.26
N TYR A 45 10.54 2.69 -9.30
CA TYR A 45 9.61 2.91 -10.40
C TYR A 45 8.60 4.01 -10.09
N ILE A 46 8.25 4.73 -11.14
CA ILE A 46 7.21 5.76 -11.20
C ILE A 46 5.93 5.09 -11.69
N LEU A 47 4.84 5.40 -11.02
CA LEU A 47 3.53 4.86 -11.32
C LEU A 47 2.87 5.65 -12.45
N VAL A 48 2.35 4.95 -13.44
CA VAL A 48 1.52 5.53 -14.49
C VAL A 48 0.23 4.76 -14.64
N SER A 49 -0.76 5.45 -15.18
CA SER A 49 -2.06 4.87 -15.50
C SER A 49 -1.98 3.83 -16.62
N ASN A 50 -2.72 2.74 -16.45
CA ASN A 50 -3.05 1.79 -17.51
C ASN A 50 -4.32 2.21 -18.29
N GLY A 51 -4.95 3.32 -17.92
CA GLY A 51 -6.10 3.88 -18.62
C GLY A 51 -5.74 4.35 -20.02
N LYS A 52 -6.62 4.06 -20.99
CA LYS A 52 -6.48 4.52 -22.37
C LYS A 52 -7.09 5.91 -22.52
N ASN A 53 -6.39 6.80 -23.19
CA ASN A 53 -6.94 8.09 -23.60
C ASN A 53 -8.11 7.84 -24.57
N PRO A 54 -9.28 8.47 -24.37
CA PRO A 54 -10.46 8.23 -25.20
C PRO A 54 -10.31 8.70 -26.66
N ILE A 55 -9.40 9.65 -26.92
CA ILE A 55 -9.15 10.21 -28.26
C ILE A 55 -8.16 9.32 -29.02
N THR A 56 -7.01 8.98 -28.41
CA THR A 56 -5.97 8.21 -29.10
C THR A 56 -6.12 6.69 -28.93
N ASN A 57 -6.97 6.24 -28.01
CA ASN A 57 -7.13 4.84 -27.61
C ASN A 57 -5.83 4.17 -27.13
N GLU A 58 -4.90 4.96 -26.59
CA GLU A 58 -3.58 4.54 -26.13
C GLU A 58 -3.33 4.94 -24.68
N THR A 59 -2.53 4.15 -23.97
CA THR A 59 -2.07 4.52 -22.63
C THR A 59 -0.97 5.56 -22.72
N ILE A 60 -0.74 6.31 -21.64
CA ILE A 60 0.34 7.31 -21.62
C ILE A 60 1.71 6.68 -21.89
N SER A 61 1.94 5.46 -21.42
CA SER A 61 3.22 4.74 -21.61
C SER A 61 3.46 4.38 -23.09
N VAL A 62 2.39 4.05 -23.82
CA VAL A 62 2.46 3.81 -25.28
C VAL A 62 2.71 5.12 -26.02
N ALA A 63 1.96 6.17 -25.70
CA ALA A 63 2.17 7.49 -26.30
C ALA A 63 3.60 8.00 -26.08
N TYR A 64 4.12 7.84 -24.85
CA TYR A 64 5.48 8.21 -24.50
C TYR A 64 6.54 7.40 -25.25
N SER A 65 6.32 6.10 -25.40
CA SER A 65 7.20 5.23 -26.20
C SER A 65 7.26 5.64 -27.67
N LYS A 66 6.12 6.08 -28.22
CA LYS A 66 6.05 6.61 -29.59
C LYS A 66 6.77 7.95 -29.72
N ALA A 67 6.58 8.87 -28.78
CA ALA A 67 7.28 10.16 -28.77
C ALA A 67 8.81 9.96 -28.76
N ILE A 68 9.31 9.04 -27.92
CA ILE A 68 10.74 8.65 -27.90
C ILE A 68 11.18 8.08 -29.25
N SER A 69 10.35 7.25 -29.90
CA SER A 69 10.67 6.67 -31.21
C SER A 69 10.73 7.73 -32.31
N VAL A 70 9.83 8.72 -32.29
CA VAL A 70 9.83 9.83 -33.24
C VAL A 70 11.08 10.68 -33.04
N ALA A 71 11.35 11.11 -31.80
CA ALA A 71 12.56 11.85 -31.45
C ALA A 71 13.84 11.12 -31.86
N SER A 72 13.92 9.81 -31.59
CA SER A 72 15.06 8.98 -32.00
C SER A 72 15.23 8.91 -33.52
N SER A 73 14.13 8.93 -34.28
CA SER A 73 14.18 8.95 -35.73
C SER A 73 14.70 10.28 -36.25
N ILE A 74 14.23 11.39 -35.68
CA ILE A 74 14.69 12.74 -36.03
C ILE A 74 16.19 12.86 -35.79
N ILE A 75 16.66 12.55 -34.58
CA ILE A 75 18.07 12.64 -34.21
C ILE A 75 18.97 11.74 -35.07
N ARG A 76 18.46 10.58 -35.53
CA ARG A 76 19.23 9.69 -36.42
C ARG A 76 19.55 10.34 -37.77
N TYR A 77 18.67 11.18 -38.29
CA TYR A 77 18.80 11.84 -39.58
C TYR A 77 19.08 13.35 -39.43
N ALA A 78 19.59 13.77 -38.27
CA ALA A 78 19.96 15.16 -38.02
C ALA A 78 20.99 15.64 -39.05
N GLY A 79 20.74 16.81 -39.65
CA GLY A 79 21.57 17.36 -40.73
C GLY A 79 21.39 16.74 -42.13
N GLU A 80 20.44 15.81 -42.33
CA GLU A 80 20.14 15.21 -43.65
C GLU A 80 18.94 15.86 -44.37
N ASP A 81 18.49 17.06 -43.96
CA ASP A 81 17.31 17.78 -44.50
C ASP A 81 16.01 16.94 -44.59
N LYS A 82 15.93 15.88 -43.78
CA LYS A 82 14.83 14.91 -43.81
C LYS A 82 13.59 15.38 -43.06
N TYR A 83 13.79 16.18 -42.02
CA TYR A 83 12.75 16.68 -41.13
C TYR A 83 12.74 18.21 -41.17
N SER A 84 11.55 18.81 -41.19
CA SER A 84 11.40 20.26 -41.14
C SER A 84 11.64 20.80 -39.72
N TYR A 85 11.93 22.10 -39.62
CA TYR A 85 12.06 22.78 -38.34
C TYR A 85 10.82 22.61 -37.46
N GLU A 86 9.64 22.70 -38.06
CA GLU A 86 8.34 22.52 -37.38
C GLU A 86 8.16 21.09 -36.84
N GLU A 87 8.55 20.07 -37.61
CA GLU A 87 8.47 18.66 -37.17
C GLU A 87 9.39 18.40 -35.96
N ILE A 88 10.57 19.02 -35.93
CA ILE A 88 11.53 18.90 -34.81
C ILE A 88 10.97 19.59 -33.57
N ILE A 89 10.40 20.79 -33.71
CA ILE A 89 9.73 21.48 -32.59
C ILE A 89 8.57 20.66 -32.05
N GLU A 90 7.66 20.19 -32.91
CA GLU A 90 6.50 19.41 -32.49
C GLU A 90 6.91 18.15 -31.72
N ALA A 91 7.94 17.43 -32.21
CA ALA A 91 8.48 16.27 -31.52
C ALA A 91 9.09 16.63 -30.16
N THR A 92 9.79 17.76 -30.07
CA THR A 92 10.39 18.27 -28.83
C THR A 92 9.32 18.62 -27.81
N GLU A 93 8.33 19.43 -28.18
CA GLU A 93 7.23 19.84 -27.30
C GLU A 93 6.40 18.65 -26.82
N ASN A 94 6.10 17.70 -27.71
CA ASN A 94 5.35 16.51 -27.36
C ASN A 94 6.11 15.61 -26.38
N LEU A 95 7.40 15.33 -26.66
CA LEU A 95 8.23 14.53 -25.76
C LEU A 95 8.40 15.20 -24.40
N ASN A 96 8.63 16.52 -24.40
CA ASN A 96 8.80 17.34 -23.22
C ASN A 96 7.53 17.34 -22.34
N THR A 97 6.37 17.56 -22.96
CA THR A 97 5.07 17.53 -22.28
C THR A 97 4.82 16.18 -21.61
N LEU A 98 5.06 15.08 -22.32
CA LEU A 98 4.87 13.74 -21.77
C LEU A 98 5.90 13.39 -20.69
N TYR A 99 7.15 13.84 -20.84
CA TYR A 99 8.21 13.64 -19.84
C TYR A 99 7.82 14.27 -18.51
N TYR A 100 7.48 15.57 -18.49
CA TYR A 100 7.15 16.26 -17.25
C TYR A 100 5.84 15.77 -16.63
N LYS A 101 4.88 15.36 -17.46
CA LYS A 101 3.65 14.75 -16.97
C LYS A 101 3.87 13.46 -16.18
N ILE A 102 4.86 12.66 -16.59
CA ILE A 102 5.13 11.37 -15.95
C ILE A 102 6.11 11.54 -14.78
N LYS A 103 7.12 12.39 -14.93
CA LYS A 103 8.25 12.52 -13.99
C LYS A 103 7.82 12.70 -12.54
N ASP A 104 6.77 13.49 -12.32
CA ASP A 104 6.32 13.91 -10.99
C ASP A 104 5.21 13.01 -10.42
N ASN A 105 4.83 11.94 -11.12
CA ASN A 105 3.89 10.97 -10.60
C ASN A 105 4.44 10.24 -9.35
N PRO A 106 3.55 9.71 -8.48
CA PRO A 106 3.92 8.90 -7.34
C PRO A 106 4.84 7.73 -7.69
N ARG A 107 5.69 7.37 -6.73
CA ARG A 107 6.57 6.19 -6.82
C ARG A 107 5.93 5.00 -6.12
N GLY A 108 6.37 3.80 -6.51
CA GLY A 108 6.07 2.57 -5.76
C GLY A 108 6.57 2.64 -4.31
N ASN A 109 6.08 1.74 -3.46
CA ASN A 109 6.45 1.67 -2.04
C ASN A 109 6.62 0.22 -1.54
N LYS A 110 6.85 -0.74 -2.45
CA LYS A 110 7.01 -2.16 -2.15
C LYS A 110 8.00 -2.42 -1.01
N GLU A 111 9.22 -1.90 -1.11
CA GLU A 111 10.27 -2.22 -0.12
C GLU A 111 9.90 -1.73 1.27
N ALA A 112 9.32 -0.54 1.38
CA ALA A 112 8.89 0.02 2.66
C ALA A 112 7.71 -0.76 3.24
N THR A 113 6.76 -1.17 2.38
CA THR A 113 5.62 -2.00 2.79
C THR A 113 6.06 -3.38 3.26
N GLU A 114 6.96 -4.05 2.55
CA GLU A 114 7.49 -5.37 2.95
C GLU A 114 8.24 -5.30 4.28
N LYS A 115 9.05 -4.25 4.49
CA LYS A 115 9.71 -4.03 5.78
C LYS A 115 8.70 -3.86 6.92
N ALA A 116 7.62 -3.12 6.69
CA ALA A 116 6.57 -2.94 7.69
C ALA A 116 5.78 -4.23 7.94
N LYS A 117 5.54 -5.06 6.91
CA LYS A 117 4.94 -6.38 7.06
C LYS A 117 5.80 -7.32 7.89
N GLN A 118 7.11 -7.32 7.67
CA GLN A 118 8.04 -8.13 8.45
C GLN A 118 8.02 -7.74 9.93
N ALA A 119 8.06 -6.43 10.23
CA ALA A 119 7.94 -5.95 11.60
C ALA A 119 6.59 -6.30 12.24
N LEU A 120 5.49 -6.15 11.49
CA LEU A 120 4.16 -6.56 11.96
C LEU A 120 4.11 -8.06 12.27
N LYS A 121 4.79 -8.91 11.47
CA LYS A 121 4.85 -10.35 11.72
C LYS A 121 5.52 -10.67 13.05
N GLU A 122 6.64 -10.02 13.35
CA GLU A 122 7.34 -10.17 14.63
C GLU A 122 6.49 -9.71 15.81
N GLU A 123 5.77 -8.59 15.65
CA GLU A 123 4.84 -8.06 16.65
C GLU A 123 3.64 -9.01 16.90
N ILE A 124 3.09 -9.63 15.85
CA ILE A 124 2.05 -10.66 15.96
C ILE A 124 2.56 -11.87 16.76
N ASP A 125 3.78 -12.33 16.47
CA ASP A 125 4.37 -13.48 17.16
C ASP A 125 4.60 -13.18 18.65
N GLN A 126 5.06 -11.97 18.97
CA GLN A 126 5.16 -11.50 20.36
C GLN A 126 3.80 -11.43 21.06
N ALA A 127 2.77 -10.92 20.38
CA ALA A 127 1.41 -10.83 20.90
C ALA A 127 0.79 -12.22 21.15
N ARG A 128 1.02 -13.19 20.26
CA ARG A 128 0.60 -14.59 20.46
C ARG A 128 1.29 -15.22 21.66
N SER A 129 2.59 -15.04 21.80
CA SER A 129 3.33 -15.53 22.98
C SER A 129 2.81 -14.90 24.29
N LEU A 130 2.45 -13.61 24.26
CA LEU A 130 1.84 -12.93 25.39
C LEU A 130 0.45 -13.50 25.73
N LEU A 131 -0.41 -13.75 24.74
CA LEU A 131 -1.74 -14.33 24.91
C LEU A 131 -1.69 -15.71 25.61
N GLU A 132 -0.69 -16.52 25.27
CA GLU A 132 -0.48 -17.85 25.84
C GLU A 132 0.08 -17.81 27.27
N SER A 133 1.04 -16.92 27.52
CA SER A 133 1.78 -16.88 28.79
C SER A 133 1.13 -16.03 29.89
N HIS A 134 0.33 -15.01 29.52
CA HIS A 134 -0.26 -14.11 30.50
C HIS A 134 -1.57 -14.66 31.08
N VAL A 135 -1.72 -14.52 32.40
CA VAL A 135 -2.95 -14.90 33.10
C VAL A 135 -3.96 -13.78 32.94
N ALA A 136 -5.06 -14.07 32.26
CA ALA A 136 -6.15 -13.14 31.98
C ALA A 136 -7.48 -13.90 31.92
N SER A 137 -8.60 -13.20 32.09
CA SER A 137 -9.93 -13.79 31.95
C SER A 137 -10.21 -14.25 30.52
N GLY A 138 -11.17 -15.16 30.33
CA GLY A 138 -11.56 -15.61 28.98
C GLY A 138 -11.99 -14.47 28.06
N LYS A 139 -12.75 -13.51 28.60
CA LYS A 139 -13.16 -12.29 27.88
C LYS A 139 -11.98 -11.42 27.46
N GLN A 140 -10.99 -11.23 28.34
CA GLN A 140 -9.78 -10.47 28.01
C GLN A 140 -8.95 -11.16 26.92
N LYS A 141 -8.82 -12.50 26.99
CA LYS A 141 -8.12 -13.28 25.96
C LYS A 141 -8.81 -13.18 24.61
N GLN A 142 -10.13 -13.31 24.57
CA GLN A 142 -10.90 -13.19 23.34
C GLN A 142 -10.75 -11.80 22.70
N ALA A 143 -10.90 -10.73 23.48
CA ALA A 143 -10.74 -9.36 22.99
C ALA A 143 -9.32 -9.11 22.43
N PHE A 144 -8.28 -9.62 23.09
CA PHE A 144 -6.92 -9.48 22.60
C PHE A 144 -6.68 -10.32 21.33
N GLU A 145 -7.21 -11.54 21.28
CA GLU A 145 -7.12 -12.42 20.12
C GLU A 145 -7.78 -11.80 18.87
N GLU A 146 -8.90 -11.10 19.02
CA GLU A 146 -9.55 -10.39 17.90
C GLU A 146 -8.62 -9.35 17.25
N VAL A 147 -7.83 -8.63 18.06
CA VAL A 147 -6.84 -7.66 17.56
C VAL A 147 -5.69 -8.38 16.86
N ILE A 148 -5.21 -9.50 17.41
CA ILE A 148 -4.17 -10.32 16.77
C ILE A 148 -4.68 -10.84 15.42
N LEU A 149 -5.91 -11.32 15.33
CA LEU A 149 -6.53 -11.78 14.07
C LEU A 149 -6.70 -10.63 13.06
N LYS A 150 -7.00 -9.42 13.52
CA LYS A 150 -7.00 -8.22 12.66
C LYS A 150 -5.60 -7.93 12.10
N ALA A 151 -4.56 -7.99 12.95
CA ALA A 151 -3.17 -7.84 12.53
C ALA A 151 -2.73 -8.91 11.52
N GLU A 152 -3.11 -10.17 11.72
CA GLU A 152 -2.83 -11.26 10.78
C GLU A 152 -3.52 -11.07 9.43
N ARG A 153 -4.76 -10.55 9.42
CA ARG A 153 -5.47 -10.19 8.18
C ARG A 153 -4.73 -9.08 7.43
N ALA A 154 -4.30 -8.04 8.13
CA ALA A 154 -3.52 -6.94 7.55
C ALA A 154 -2.20 -7.43 6.94
N TYR A 155 -1.47 -8.31 7.64
CA TYR A 155 -0.24 -8.93 7.16
C TYR A 155 -0.46 -9.70 5.84
N LYS A 156 -1.52 -10.53 5.78
CA LYS A 156 -1.88 -11.33 4.61
C LYS A 156 -2.52 -10.53 3.47
N ASN A 157 -3.02 -9.32 3.75
CA ASN A 157 -3.70 -8.52 2.74
C ASN A 157 -2.72 -8.01 1.66
N ARG A 158 -2.98 -8.41 0.41
CA ARG A 158 -2.19 -7.99 -0.77
C ARG A 158 -2.31 -6.51 -1.11
N TYR A 159 -3.34 -5.83 -0.63
CA TYR A 159 -3.61 -4.41 -0.85
C TYR A 159 -3.19 -3.54 0.34
N ALA A 160 -2.78 -4.16 1.46
CA ALA A 160 -2.25 -3.42 2.59
C ALA A 160 -0.93 -2.76 2.20
N SER A 161 -0.75 -1.53 2.63
CA SER A 161 0.44 -0.74 2.37
C SER A 161 0.89 -0.03 3.64
N LEU A 162 2.10 0.51 3.59
CA LEU A 162 2.69 1.26 4.70
C LEU A 162 1.73 2.32 5.28
N ASN A 163 1.00 3.02 4.40
CA ASN A 163 0.16 4.16 4.75
C ASN A 163 -1.35 3.92 4.52
N GLY A 164 -1.75 2.74 4.08
CA GLY A 164 -3.13 2.48 3.63
C GLY A 164 -3.47 3.25 2.34
N THR A 165 -2.47 3.45 1.49
CA THR A 165 -2.61 4.19 0.25
C THR A 165 -3.03 3.31 -0.92
N TYR A 166 -3.92 3.86 -1.74
CA TYR A 166 -4.25 3.36 -3.08
C TYR A 166 -4.13 4.49 -4.09
N TYR A 167 -4.11 4.15 -5.36
CA TYR A 167 -3.97 5.12 -6.43
C TYR A 167 -5.22 5.22 -7.29
N ILE A 168 -5.52 6.45 -7.70
CA ILE A 168 -6.45 6.73 -8.79
C ILE A 168 -5.61 6.97 -10.04
N GLU A 169 -5.89 6.17 -11.07
CA GLU A 169 -5.20 6.24 -12.35
C GLU A 169 -6.03 7.07 -13.34
N HIS A 170 -5.48 8.17 -13.84
CA HIS A 170 -6.13 9.02 -14.83
C HIS A 170 -5.72 8.62 -16.24
N THR A 171 -6.64 8.66 -17.20
CA THR A 171 -6.35 8.30 -18.61
C THR A 171 -5.31 9.20 -19.27
N ASN A 172 -5.06 10.37 -18.68
CA ASN A 172 -4.08 11.33 -19.12
C ASN A 172 -2.63 10.92 -18.71
N GLY A 173 -2.47 9.86 -17.90
CA GLY A 173 -1.19 9.33 -17.46
C GLY A 173 -0.77 9.69 -16.04
N GLU A 174 -1.44 10.66 -15.43
CA GLU A 174 -1.24 11.04 -14.04
C GLU A 174 -1.82 9.99 -13.10
N VAL A 175 -1.24 9.91 -11.91
CA VAL A 175 -1.67 9.01 -10.84
C VAL A 175 -1.77 9.81 -9.55
N GLU A 176 -2.93 9.76 -8.90
CA GLU A 176 -3.17 10.42 -7.62
C GLU A 176 -3.06 9.41 -6.47
N GLU A 177 -2.30 9.75 -5.43
CA GLU A 177 -2.21 8.94 -4.20
C GLU A 177 -3.30 9.34 -3.21
N ILE A 178 -4.14 8.37 -2.84
CA ILE A 178 -5.22 8.55 -1.88
C ILE A 178 -4.92 7.75 -0.62
N TYR A 179 -5.06 8.42 0.53
CA TYR A 179 -4.97 7.80 1.85
C TYR A 179 -6.35 7.32 2.27
N ASN A 180 -6.47 6.04 2.60
CA ASN A 180 -7.73 5.45 2.99
C ASN A 180 -7.64 4.78 4.37
N ASN A 181 -8.77 4.78 5.07
CA ASN A 181 -8.98 4.06 6.32
C ASN A 181 -9.90 2.83 6.14
N ASN A 182 -10.16 2.42 4.89
CA ASN A 182 -10.96 1.23 4.58
C ASN A 182 -10.12 -0.04 4.75
N GLU A 183 -10.71 -1.09 5.34
CA GLU A 183 -10.13 -2.42 5.55
C GLU A 183 -9.53 -3.05 4.27
N LYS A 184 -10.06 -2.69 3.08
CA LYS A 184 -9.50 -3.15 1.81
C LYS A 184 -8.04 -2.73 1.64
N TYR A 185 -7.69 -1.48 1.95
CA TYR A 185 -6.35 -0.90 1.80
C TYR A 185 -5.75 -0.63 3.18
N GLU A 186 -5.69 -1.68 4.01
CA GLU A 186 -5.28 -1.56 5.41
C GLU A 186 -3.94 -0.83 5.58
N LYS A 187 -3.89 0.08 6.56
CA LYS A 187 -2.66 0.78 6.93
C LYS A 187 -1.85 -0.05 7.91
N ILE A 188 -0.66 -0.49 7.47
CA ILE A 188 0.25 -1.25 8.34
C ILE A 188 0.86 -0.35 9.41
N GLY A 189 1.38 0.83 9.02
CA GLY A 189 2.05 1.77 9.91
C GLY A 189 3.58 1.76 9.75
N TYR A 190 4.15 2.97 9.59
CA TYR A 190 5.60 3.17 9.46
C TYR A 190 6.35 2.80 10.74
N THR A 191 5.79 3.19 11.88
CA THR A 191 6.22 2.82 13.22
C THR A 191 5.20 1.91 13.88
N ASN A 192 5.59 1.26 14.97
CA ASN A 192 4.70 0.48 15.82
C ASN A 192 3.65 1.33 16.57
N GLY A 193 3.64 2.66 16.40
CA GLY A 193 2.66 3.56 17.01
C GLY A 193 1.54 4.00 16.06
N THR A 194 1.46 3.46 14.84
CA THR A 194 0.48 3.87 13.83
C THR A 194 -0.11 2.67 13.10
N GLY A 195 -1.30 2.84 12.51
CA GLY A 195 -1.96 1.76 11.78
C GLY A 195 -2.24 0.53 12.65
N ILE A 196 -2.34 -0.64 12.02
CA ILE A 196 -2.62 -1.89 12.73
C ILE A 196 -1.50 -2.28 13.72
N ARG A 197 -0.25 -1.86 13.46
CA ARG A 197 0.86 -2.06 14.39
C ARG A 197 0.66 -1.27 15.69
N GLY A 198 0.15 -0.03 15.57
CA GLY A 198 -0.27 0.80 16.70
C GLY A 198 -1.39 0.19 17.51
N GLU A 199 -2.43 -0.31 16.85
CA GLU A 199 -3.55 -0.99 17.52
C GLU A 199 -3.08 -2.23 18.28
N LEU A 200 -2.23 -3.06 17.66
CA LEU A 200 -1.67 -4.26 18.28
C LEU A 200 -0.78 -3.92 19.48
N LEU A 201 0.04 -2.88 19.38
CA LEU A 201 0.87 -2.40 20.49
C LEU A 201 0.00 -1.95 21.67
N GLN A 202 -1.00 -1.11 21.42
CA GLN A 202 -1.92 -0.64 22.46
C GLN A 202 -2.67 -1.79 23.12
N ALA A 203 -3.20 -2.72 22.33
CA ALA A 203 -3.89 -3.90 22.84
C ALA A 203 -2.95 -4.78 23.69
N SER A 204 -1.70 -4.94 23.27
CA SER A 204 -0.70 -5.69 24.02
C SER A 204 -0.38 -5.04 25.36
N GLU A 205 -0.25 -3.71 25.42
CA GLU A 205 0.00 -2.98 26.67
C GLU A 205 -1.21 -3.03 27.62
N ILE A 206 -2.42 -2.89 27.10
CA ILE A 206 -3.66 -3.06 27.87
C ILE A 206 -3.72 -4.48 28.42
N PHE A 207 -3.46 -5.50 27.59
CA PHE A 207 -3.54 -6.89 28.00
C PHE A 207 -2.52 -7.23 29.10
N LYS A 208 -1.29 -6.69 29.05
CA LYS A 208 -0.27 -6.85 30.11
C LYS A 208 -0.64 -6.20 31.44
N THR A 209 -1.38 -5.10 31.40
CA THR A 209 -1.65 -4.25 32.57
C THR A 209 -3.06 -4.43 33.13
N SER A 210 -3.91 -5.17 32.42
CA SER A 210 -5.27 -5.44 32.84
C SER A 210 -5.27 -6.31 34.10
N ALA A 211 -5.73 -5.74 35.21
CA ALA A 211 -5.96 -6.51 36.42
C ALA A 211 -6.98 -7.64 36.15
N ILE A 212 -6.75 -8.81 36.74
CA ILE A 212 -7.76 -9.87 36.79
C ILE A 212 -8.86 -9.36 37.73
N ILE A 213 -9.97 -8.88 37.16
CA ILE A 213 -11.15 -8.58 37.96
C ILE A 213 -11.75 -9.94 38.35
N MET A 214 -11.49 -10.37 39.60
CA MET A 214 -12.05 -11.58 40.23
C MET A 214 -13.56 -11.46 40.50
N GLU A 215 -14.37 -10.94 39.58
CA GLU A 215 -15.83 -10.93 39.74
C GLU A 215 -16.50 -12.25 39.29
N GLU A 216 -15.82 -13.09 38.51
CA GLU A 216 -16.41 -14.33 37.97
C GLU A 216 -16.00 -15.63 38.70
N VAL A 217 -15.11 -15.58 39.72
CA VAL A 217 -14.69 -16.80 40.44
C VAL A 217 -15.64 -17.15 41.61
N LEU A 218 -16.51 -16.23 42.04
CA LEU A 218 -17.36 -16.44 43.22
C LEU A 218 -18.77 -16.99 42.93
N VAL A 219 -19.13 -17.25 41.67
CA VAL A 219 -20.50 -17.73 41.34
C VAL A 219 -20.59 -19.25 41.18
N GLU A 220 -19.49 -19.96 40.98
CA GLU A 220 -19.53 -21.43 40.81
C GLU A 220 -19.37 -22.23 42.11
N GLU A 221 -18.87 -21.64 43.21
CA GLU A 221 -18.78 -22.34 44.50
C GLU A 221 -20.07 -22.34 45.33
N GLU A 222 -21.08 -21.53 45.00
CA GLU A 222 -22.32 -21.43 45.81
C GLU A 222 -23.44 -22.39 45.37
N ILE A 223 -23.30 -23.13 44.27
CA ILE A 223 -24.37 -24.02 43.75
C ILE A 223 -24.23 -25.48 44.24
N ILE A 224 -23.15 -25.87 44.92
CA ILE A 224 -22.91 -27.28 45.32
C ILE A 224 -23.28 -27.58 46.79
N GLN A 225 -23.96 -26.68 47.52
CA GLN A 225 -24.39 -26.94 48.91
C GLN A 225 -25.91 -27.00 49.14
N HIS A 226 -26.70 -27.29 48.11
CA HIS A 226 -28.15 -27.50 48.30
C HIS A 226 -28.74 -28.64 47.48
N GLU A 227 -28.11 -29.81 47.52
CA GLU A 227 -28.77 -31.06 47.13
C GLU A 227 -28.17 -32.21 47.94
N GLU A 228 -28.85 -32.56 49.04
CA GLU A 228 -29.09 -33.93 49.51
C GLU A 228 -29.61 -33.90 50.96
N THR A 229 -30.89 -34.25 51.14
CA THR A 229 -31.39 -35.36 51.98
C THR A 229 -32.81 -35.04 52.46
N ILE A 230 -33.81 -35.47 51.67
CA ILE A 230 -35.09 -35.90 52.23
C ILE A 230 -35.38 -37.28 51.63
N GLU A 231 -34.77 -38.30 52.24
CA GLU A 231 -35.29 -39.66 52.17
C GLU A 231 -35.28 -40.25 53.59
N GLU A 232 -36.51 -40.50 54.06
CA GLU A 232 -36.94 -41.58 54.94
C GLU A 232 -36.07 -41.93 56.17
N ALA A 233 -36.53 -41.49 57.35
CA ALA A 233 -36.35 -42.25 58.58
C ALA A 233 -37.63 -42.23 59.41
N ALA A 234 -38.24 -43.42 59.49
CA ALA A 234 -39.31 -43.76 60.39
C ALA A 234 -39.00 -43.38 61.84
N ILE A 235 -39.94 -42.75 62.53
CA ILE A 235 -39.99 -42.75 64.00
C ILE A 235 -41.33 -43.36 64.41
N GLN A 236 -41.25 -44.60 64.85
CA GLN A 236 -42.31 -45.35 65.47
C GLN A 236 -41.94 -45.54 66.96
N PHE A 237 -42.84 -45.11 67.87
CA PHE A 237 -43.09 -45.66 69.22
C PHE A 237 -42.03 -45.33 70.33
N ILE A 238 -42.34 -44.83 71.56
CA ILE A 238 -43.09 -45.45 72.69
C ILE A 238 -43.17 -44.51 73.94
N TRP A 239 -44.39 -44.42 74.54
CA TRP A 239 -44.83 -44.27 75.97
C TRP A 239 -44.56 -42.93 76.69
N ASP A 240 -45.50 -42.33 77.46
CA ASP A 240 -46.49 -42.85 78.43
C ASP A 240 -47.97 -42.48 78.16
#